data_AF-G0QXA7-F1
#
_entry.id   AF-G0QXA7-F1
#
_cell.length_a   1.000
_cell.length_b   1.000
_cell.length_c   1.000
_cell.angle_alpha   90.00
_cell.angle_beta   90.00
_cell.angle_gamma   90.00
#
_symmetry.space_group_name_H-M   'P 1'
#
loop_
_entity.id
_entity.type
_entity.pdbx_description
1 polymer ?
#
loop_
_entity_poly.entity_id
_entity_poly.type
_entity_poly.pdbx_seq_one_letter_code
_entity_poly.pdbx_strand_id
1 'polypeptide(L)'
;MDQLNPWMEENILKWSQKAQLLNTMYLKKSGMKGLLQTPIGQAQKAMEQFDKMLYKSQLKRNSFRILGENASNIQRDIDEEIYDDNDFYNELLKEYMTEIEENKEVGQDGLLFDSTRLYLLDRKLKQQEKKLKTVDRKTSKARKIRYDVHQKLVNFMNPVQQEDYIIDGRIQIVQNIFGGNKKDNNDDDKNIKKKDNQEDIDDIEII
;
A
#
# COMPACT_ATOMS: atom_id res chain seq x y z
N MET A 1 -40.53 -11.15 -16.70
CA MET A 1 -39.88 -10.72 -15.44
C MET A 1 -40.12 -9.25 -15.13
N ASP A 2 -40.54 -8.41 -16.09
CA ASP A 2 -40.63 -6.95 -15.89
C ASP A 2 -41.87 -6.43 -15.13
N GLN A 3 -42.94 -7.22 -15.02
CA GLN A 3 -44.16 -6.79 -14.30
C GLN A 3 -44.08 -6.99 -12.78
N LEU A 4 -43.12 -7.77 -12.27
CA LEU A 4 -42.98 -8.04 -10.83
C LEU A 4 -42.19 -6.93 -10.10
N ASN A 5 -41.29 -6.25 -10.82
CA ASN A 5 -40.41 -5.23 -10.28
C ASN A 5 -41.15 -4.00 -9.70
N PRO A 6 -42.17 -3.43 -10.36
CA PRO A 6 -42.83 -2.21 -9.86
C PRO A 6 -43.60 -2.43 -8.56
N TRP A 7 -44.30 -3.56 -8.43
CA TRP A 7 -45.04 -3.88 -7.21
C TRP A 7 -44.10 -4.17 -6.04
N MET A 8 -42.97 -4.86 -6.28
CA MET A 8 -41.97 -5.09 -5.23
C MET A 8 -41.31 -3.79 -4.79
N GLU A 9 -40.95 -2.91 -5.73
CA GLU A 9 -40.41 -1.58 -5.43
C GLU A 9 -41.39 -0.78 -4.57
N GLU A 10 -42.67 -0.75 -4.94
CA GLU A 10 -43.70 -0.03 -4.18
C GLU A 10 -43.84 -0.57 -2.74
N ASN A 11 -43.82 -1.90 -2.55
CA ASN A 11 -43.90 -2.48 -1.22
C ASN A 11 -42.66 -2.22 -0.38
N ILE A 12 -41.46 -2.37 -0.95
CA ILE A 12 -40.20 -2.08 -0.26
C ILE A 12 -40.16 -0.62 0.17
N LEU A 13 -40.59 0.31 -0.70
CA LEU A 13 -40.72 1.74 -0.38
C LEU A 13 -41.70 2.00 0.77
N LYS A 14 -42.89 1.37 0.74
CA LYS A 14 -43.88 1.50 1.82
C LYS A 14 -43.29 1.07 3.17
N TRP A 15 -42.60 -0.07 3.20
CA TRP A 15 -41.99 -0.59 4.43
C TRP A 15 -40.79 0.22 4.88
N SER A 16 -39.95 0.68 3.95
CA SER A 16 -38.81 1.54 4.30
C SER A 16 -39.27 2.88 4.87
N GLN A 17 -40.29 3.49 4.29
CA GLN A 17 -40.89 4.72 4.82
C GLN A 17 -41.48 4.50 6.21
N LYS A 18 -42.19 3.39 6.42
CA LYS A 18 -42.75 3.05 7.73
C LYS A 18 -41.66 2.83 8.79
N ALA A 19 -40.57 2.15 8.43
CA ALA A 19 -39.42 1.95 9.31
C ALA A 19 -38.69 3.26 9.61
N GLN A 20 -38.49 4.12 8.61
CA GLN A 20 -37.92 5.45 8.79
C GLN A 20 -38.78 6.33 9.68
N LEU A 21 -40.10 6.34 9.51
CA LEU A 21 -41.02 7.12 10.34
C LEU A 21 -40.94 6.69 11.81
N LEU A 22 -40.86 5.38 12.08
CA LEU A 22 -40.64 4.85 13.42
C LEU A 22 -39.30 5.34 13.99
N ASN A 23 -38.20 5.25 13.23
CA ASN A 23 -36.90 5.77 13.66
C ASN A 23 -36.92 7.30 13.89
N THR A 24 -37.62 8.08 13.06
CA THR A 24 -37.71 9.54 13.17
C THR A 24 -38.55 10.04 14.34
N MET A 25 -39.48 9.23 14.88
CA MET A 25 -40.21 9.59 16.10
C MET A 25 -39.36 9.49 17.36
N TYR A 26 -38.32 8.64 17.36
CA TYR A 26 -37.41 8.47 18.50
C TYR A 26 -36.12 9.30 18.37
N LEU A 27 -35.67 9.57 17.14
CA LEU A 27 -34.47 10.38 16.87
C LEU A 27 -34.84 11.76 16.33
N LYS A 28 -34.75 12.79 17.18
CA LYS A 28 -34.84 14.18 16.73
C LYS A 28 -33.65 14.52 15.84
N LYS A 29 -33.92 14.54 14.53
CA LYS A 29 -33.20 15.28 13.49
C LYS A 29 -31.71 14.89 13.34
N SER A 30 -31.44 13.91 12.48
CA SER A 30 -30.17 13.86 11.76
C SER A 30 -30.21 13.01 10.50
N GLY A 31 -29.35 13.37 9.54
CA GLY A 31 -29.01 12.55 8.39
C GLY A 31 -29.96 12.56 7.19
N MET A 32 -30.03 13.67 6.43
CA MET A 32 -30.70 13.73 5.12
C MET A 32 -30.15 12.73 4.07
N LYS A 33 -29.09 11.97 4.37
CA LYS A 33 -28.53 10.95 3.48
C LYS A 33 -29.45 9.73 3.32
N GLY A 34 -30.16 9.32 4.37
CA GLY A 34 -31.12 8.20 4.30
C GLY A 34 -32.47 8.58 3.67
N LEU A 35 -32.78 9.88 3.60
CA LEU A 35 -34.06 10.39 3.10
C LEU A 35 -34.14 10.43 1.56
N LEU A 36 -32.98 10.49 0.87
CA LEU A 36 -32.92 10.75 -0.57
C LEU A 36 -32.61 9.50 -1.41
N GLN A 37 -32.38 8.34 -0.80
CA GLN A 37 -32.11 7.11 -1.55
C GLN A 37 -33.04 6.00 -1.11
N THR A 38 -33.82 5.51 -2.06
CA THR A 38 -34.66 4.32 -1.89
C THR A 38 -33.75 3.12 -1.60
N PRO A 39 -34.18 2.13 -0.79
CA PRO A 39 -33.35 0.94 -0.51
C PRO A 39 -32.90 0.23 -1.80
N ILE A 40 -33.74 0.29 -2.83
CA ILE A 40 -33.45 -0.24 -4.16
C ILE A 40 -32.43 0.60 -4.90
N GLY A 41 -32.51 1.94 -4.83
CA GLY A 41 -31.48 2.81 -5.39
C GLY A 41 -30.12 2.63 -4.72
N GLN A 42 -30.11 2.37 -3.39
CA GLN A 42 -28.89 2.02 -2.67
C GLN A 42 -28.32 0.68 -3.14
N ALA A 43 -29.18 -0.34 -3.29
CA ALA A 43 -28.79 -1.64 -3.81
C ALA A 43 -28.26 -1.53 -5.25
N GLN A 44 -28.94 -0.81 -6.14
CA GLN A 44 -28.50 -0.56 -7.51
C GLN A 44 -27.13 0.12 -7.55
N LYS A 45 -26.93 1.15 -6.73
CA LYS A 45 -25.63 1.83 -6.64
C LYS A 45 -24.52 0.93 -6.09
N ALA A 46 -24.82 0.04 -5.15
CA ALA A 46 -23.88 -0.96 -4.70
C ALA A 46 -23.57 -1.98 -5.82
N MET A 47 -24.58 -2.39 -6.59
CA MET A 47 -24.44 -3.27 -7.73
C MET A 47 -23.64 -2.64 -8.88
N GLU A 48 -23.73 -1.32 -9.09
CA GLU A 48 -22.89 -0.58 -10.06
C GLU A 48 -21.39 -0.68 -9.72
N GLN A 49 -21.05 -0.88 -8.45
CA GLN A 49 -19.67 -0.96 -7.96
C GLN A 49 -19.30 -2.37 -7.48
N PHE A 50 -20.03 -3.39 -7.93
CA PHE A 50 -19.88 -4.76 -7.45
C PHE A 50 -18.44 -5.27 -7.57
N ASP A 51 -17.78 -5.08 -8.72
CA ASP A 51 -16.41 -5.56 -8.94
C ASP A 51 -15.41 -4.97 -7.94
N LYS A 52 -15.59 -3.69 -7.59
CA LYS A 52 -14.74 -3.00 -6.61
C LYS A 52 -15.00 -3.51 -5.21
N MET A 53 -16.26 -3.83 -4.88
CA MET A 53 -16.62 -4.40 -3.59
C MET A 53 -16.07 -5.82 -3.45
N LEU A 54 -16.20 -6.64 -4.49
CA LEU A 54 -15.68 -8.00 -4.54
C LEU A 54 -14.16 -8.02 -4.32
N TYR A 55 -13.44 -7.15 -5.04
CA TYR A 55 -12.00 -6.98 -4.86
C TYR A 55 -11.64 -6.62 -3.42
N LYS A 56 -12.39 -5.72 -2.79
CA LYS A 56 -12.13 -5.28 -1.41
C LYS A 56 -12.42 -6.35 -0.36
N SER A 57 -13.41 -7.21 -0.60
CA SER A 57 -13.73 -8.33 0.31
C SER A 57 -12.72 -9.47 0.18
N GLN A 58 -12.12 -9.67 -0.98
CA GLN A 58 -11.13 -10.73 -1.21
C GLN A 58 -9.70 -10.30 -0.85
N LEU A 59 -9.51 -9.04 -0.44
CA LEU A 59 -8.20 -8.50 -0.14
C LEU A 59 -7.73 -8.89 1.26
N LYS A 60 -6.59 -9.57 1.36
CA LYS A 60 -5.97 -9.91 2.63
C LYS A 60 -5.31 -8.71 3.30
N ARG A 61 -6.04 -8.03 4.19
CA ARG A 61 -5.55 -6.83 4.92
C ARG A 61 -4.56 -7.16 6.03
N ASN A 62 -4.77 -8.29 6.71
CA ASN A 62 -3.95 -8.76 7.82
C ASN A 62 -3.00 -9.89 7.39
N SER A 63 -1.79 -9.91 7.94
CA SER A 63 -0.83 -10.98 7.72
C SER A 63 -1.19 -12.19 8.58
N PHE A 64 -2.00 -13.09 8.05
CA PHE A 64 -2.27 -14.41 8.62
C PHE A 64 -1.92 -15.51 7.62
N ARG A 65 -1.83 -16.76 8.08
CA ARG A 65 -1.62 -17.92 7.20
C ARG A 65 -2.94 -18.67 7.09
N ILE A 66 -3.37 -18.97 5.88
CA ILE A 66 -4.55 -19.81 5.65
C ILE A 66 -4.17 -21.26 5.99
N LEU A 67 -5.06 -21.95 6.69
CA LEU A 67 -4.82 -23.32 7.13
C LEU A 67 -4.73 -24.23 5.91
N GLY A 68 -3.62 -24.95 5.77
CA GLY A 68 -3.38 -25.86 4.63
C GLY A 68 -2.44 -25.31 3.57
N GLU A 69 -2.11 -24.01 3.59
CA GLU A 69 -1.25 -23.40 2.58
C GLU A 69 0.21 -23.22 3.02
N ASN A 70 1.09 -23.01 2.05
CA ASN A 70 2.53 -22.82 2.27
C ASN A 70 2.84 -21.53 3.05
N ALA A 71 3.99 -21.50 3.72
CA ALA A 71 4.44 -20.34 4.51
C ALA A 71 4.64 -19.05 3.67
N SER A 72 4.66 -19.15 2.35
CA SER A 72 4.70 -18.01 1.41
C SER A 72 3.38 -17.22 1.34
N ASN A 73 2.24 -17.80 1.74
CA ASN A 73 0.91 -17.16 1.64
C ASN A 73 0.71 -15.98 2.64
N ILE A 74 1.71 -15.62 3.43
CA ILE A 74 1.59 -14.52 4.42
C ILE A 74 1.50 -13.13 3.72
N GLN A 75 1.77 -13.06 2.42
CA GLN A 75 1.71 -11.83 1.64
C GLN A 75 0.28 -11.33 1.41
N ARG A 76 0.15 -10.03 1.14
CA ARG A 76 -1.12 -9.33 0.93
C ARG A 76 -1.60 -9.56 -0.50
N ASP A 77 -2.07 -10.78 -0.74
CA ASP A 77 -2.61 -11.18 -2.03
C ASP A 77 -4.15 -11.19 -2.00
N ILE A 78 -4.75 -11.25 -3.20
CA ILE A 78 -6.19 -11.38 -3.38
C ILE A 78 -6.49 -12.88 -3.38
N ASP A 79 -7.47 -13.27 -2.59
CA ASP A 79 -7.89 -14.67 -2.48
C ASP A 79 -9.42 -14.76 -2.57
N GLU A 80 -9.89 -15.55 -3.53
CA GLU A 80 -11.32 -15.74 -3.79
C GLU A 80 -12.03 -16.49 -2.64
N GLU A 81 -11.30 -17.30 -1.87
CA GLU A 81 -11.86 -18.05 -0.74
C GLU A 81 -11.97 -17.19 0.53
N ILE A 82 -11.38 -16.00 0.55
CA ILE A 82 -11.44 -15.07 1.68
C ILE A 82 -12.58 -14.07 1.49
N TYR A 83 -13.33 -13.84 2.57
CA TYR A 83 -14.30 -12.75 2.67
C TYR A 83 -14.01 -11.86 3.88
N ASP A 84 -13.57 -10.63 3.62
CA ASP A 84 -13.29 -9.57 4.59
C ASP A 84 -14.45 -8.57 4.62
N ASP A 85 -15.24 -8.62 5.68
CA ASP A 85 -16.40 -7.75 5.94
C ASP A 85 -16.03 -6.48 6.73
N ASN A 86 -14.75 -6.22 6.97
CA ASN A 86 -14.31 -5.14 7.85
C ASN A 86 -14.76 -3.75 7.35
N ASP A 87 -14.82 -3.51 6.04
CA ASP A 87 -15.36 -2.24 5.51
C ASP A 87 -16.83 -2.05 5.89
N PHE A 88 -17.63 -3.11 5.79
CA PHE A 88 -19.04 -3.11 6.16
C PHE A 88 -19.21 -2.94 7.67
N TYR A 89 -18.43 -3.67 8.47
CA TYR A 89 -18.42 -3.50 9.92
C TYR A 89 -18.08 -2.05 10.33
N ASN A 90 -17.09 -1.44 9.68
CA ASN A 90 -16.72 -0.05 9.98
C ASN A 90 -17.81 0.95 9.57
N GLU A 91 -18.60 0.67 8.54
CA GLU A 91 -19.76 1.49 8.16
C GLU A 91 -20.88 1.39 9.19
N LEU A 92 -21.23 0.16 9.61
CA LEU A 92 -22.20 -0.07 10.69
C LEU A 92 -21.76 0.54 12.02
N LEU A 93 -20.47 0.41 12.36
CA LEU A 93 -19.93 0.99 13.58
C LEU A 93 -20.02 2.52 13.55
N LYS A 94 -19.75 3.15 12.39
CA LYS A 94 -19.92 4.59 12.23
C LYS A 94 -21.38 5.01 12.38
N GLU A 95 -22.30 4.29 11.75
CA GLU A 95 -23.74 4.55 11.87
C GLU A 95 -24.19 4.44 13.33
N TYR A 96 -23.80 3.37 14.03
CA TYR A 96 -24.11 3.16 15.45
C TYR A 96 -23.51 4.23 16.36
N MET A 97 -22.26 4.64 16.13
CA MET A 97 -21.64 5.72 16.92
C MET A 97 -22.34 7.05 16.66
N THR A 98 -22.68 7.34 15.41
CA THR A 98 -23.46 8.53 15.02
C THR A 98 -24.81 8.54 15.74
N GLU A 99 -25.51 7.41 15.79
CA GLU A 99 -26.79 7.27 16.51
C GLU A 99 -26.65 7.51 18.02
N ILE A 100 -25.58 7.01 18.64
CA ILE A 100 -25.30 7.26 20.06
C ILE A 100 -25.00 8.74 20.34
N GLU A 101 -24.22 9.38 19.48
CA GLU A 101 -23.86 10.80 19.62
C GLU A 101 -25.09 11.70 19.49
N GLU A 102 -25.99 11.39 18.56
CA GLU A 102 -27.22 12.17 18.34
C GLU A 102 -28.24 12.01 19.48
N ASN A 103 -28.30 10.84 20.11
CA ASN A 103 -29.17 10.58 21.25
C ASN A 103 -28.63 11.14 22.59
N LYS A 104 -27.33 11.42 22.67
CA LYS A 104 -26.75 12.14 23.80
C LYS A 104 -26.83 13.63 23.50
N GLU A 105 -27.76 14.34 24.17
CA GLU A 105 -27.65 15.79 24.28
C GLU A 105 -26.22 16.13 24.66
N VAL A 106 -25.56 16.89 23.78
CA VAL A 106 -24.17 17.35 23.86
C VAL A 106 -23.74 17.47 25.31
N GLY A 107 -23.09 16.42 25.81
CA GLY A 107 -22.48 16.45 27.12
C GLY A 107 -21.45 17.58 27.10
N GLN A 108 -21.56 18.44 28.09
CA GLN A 108 -20.82 19.67 28.41
C GLN A 108 -19.34 19.80 27.98
N ASP A 109 -18.66 18.71 27.64
CA ASP A 109 -17.33 18.70 27.04
C ASP A 109 -17.43 18.65 25.51
N GLY A 110 -17.59 19.82 24.88
CA GLY A 110 -17.72 20.03 23.43
C GLY A 110 -16.50 19.62 22.59
N LEU A 111 -16.13 18.34 22.63
CA LEU A 111 -15.11 17.77 21.76
C LEU A 111 -15.82 16.98 20.66
N LEU A 112 -15.77 17.51 19.44
CA LEU A 112 -16.02 16.79 18.19
C LEU A 112 -15.15 15.52 18.16
N PHE A 113 -15.71 14.42 18.65
CA PHE A 113 -14.91 13.29 19.14
C PHE A 113 -14.58 12.28 18.04
N ASP A 114 -15.37 12.21 16.97
CA ASP A 114 -15.28 11.10 16.01
C ASP A 114 -14.14 11.18 15.00
N SER A 115 -13.97 12.31 14.30
CA SER A 115 -12.85 12.45 13.35
C SER A 115 -11.50 12.37 14.07
N THR A 116 -11.43 12.94 15.28
CA THR A 116 -10.22 12.98 16.10
C THR A 116 -9.92 11.61 16.68
N ARG A 117 -10.92 10.87 17.19
CA ARG A 117 -10.74 9.52 17.74
C ARG A 117 -10.39 8.50 16.67
N LEU A 118 -11.05 8.53 15.51
CA LEU A 118 -10.71 7.70 14.36
C LEU A 118 -9.28 8.00 13.87
N TYR A 119 -8.90 9.27 13.78
CA TYR A 119 -7.54 9.67 13.42
C TYR A 119 -6.50 9.18 14.44
N LEU A 120 -6.80 9.25 15.73
CA LEU A 120 -5.92 8.74 16.79
C LEU A 120 -5.80 7.21 16.77
N LEU A 121 -6.88 6.50 16.48
CA LEU A 121 -6.88 5.04 16.30
C LEU A 121 -6.05 4.62 15.10
N ASP A 122 -6.25 5.25 13.94
CA ASP A 122 -5.46 5.02 12.73
C ASP A 122 -3.96 5.29 12.98
N ARG A 123 -3.64 6.39 13.67
CA ARG A 123 -2.27 6.71 14.09
C ARG A 123 -1.68 5.62 14.99
N LYS A 124 -2.47 5.04 15.90
CA LYS A 124 -2.04 3.98 16.81
C LYS A 124 -1.79 2.66 16.06
N LEU A 125 -2.67 2.29 15.12
CA LEU A 125 -2.50 1.12 14.26
C LEU A 125 -1.23 1.23 13.41
N LYS A 126 -1.03 2.37 12.73
CA LYS A 126 0.18 2.67 11.95
C LYS A 126 1.47 2.61 12.80
N GLN A 127 1.39 2.96 14.08
CA GLN A 127 2.52 2.83 15.00
C GLN A 127 2.79 1.36 15.39
N GLN A 128 1.76 0.54 15.55
CA GLN A 128 1.91 -0.88 15.85
C GLN A 128 2.53 -1.64 14.68
N GLU A 129 2.07 -1.39 13.45
CA GLU A 129 2.68 -1.97 12.24
C GLU A 129 4.18 -1.64 12.11
N LYS A 130 4.57 -0.41 12.45
CA LYS A 130 6.00 0.01 12.46
C LYS A 130 6.83 -0.73 13.51
N LYS A 131 6.23 -1.13 14.64
CA LYS A 131 6.90 -1.89 15.71
C LYS A 131 7.08 -3.37 15.38
N LEU A 132 6.22 -3.91 14.49
CA LEU A 132 6.32 -5.29 14.01
C LEU A 132 7.38 -5.47 12.91
N LYS A 133 7.95 -4.38 12.39
CA LYS A 133 9.06 -4.47 11.43
C LYS A 133 10.25 -5.16 12.09
N THR A 134 10.67 -6.28 11.52
CA THR A 134 11.85 -7.04 11.96
C THR A 134 13.09 -6.16 11.85
N VAL A 135 13.59 -5.67 13.00
CA VAL A 135 14.80 -4.86 13.05
C VAL A 135 16.02 -5.78 12.91
N ASP A 136 16.87 -5.51 11.92
CA ASP A 136 18.16 -6.19 11.79
C ASP A 136 19.05 -5.87 13.01
N ARG A 137 19.16 -6.83 13.91
CA ARG A 137 19.91 -6.73 15.18
C ARG A 137 21.41 -6.52 14.99
N LYS A 138 21.98 -6.88 13.83
CA LYS A 138 23.39 -6.56 13.52
C LYS A 138 23.54 -5.10 13.11
N THR A 139 22.51 -4.52 12.50
CA THR A 139 22.50 -3.13 12.03
C THR A 139 22.42 -2.11 13.16
N SER A 140 21.76 -2.41 14.28
CA SER A 140 21.47 -1.43 15.35
C SER A 140 22.69 -0.83 16.08
N LYS A 141 23.91 -1.32 15.83
CA LYS A 141 25.16 -0.81 16.43
C LYS A 141 26.34 -0.78 15.45
N ALA A 142 26.08 -0.43 14.18
CA ALA A 142 27.12 -0.27 13.15
C ALA A 142 28.03 -1.49 12.89
N ARG A 143 27.57 -2.71 13.23
CA ARG A 143 28.31 -3.96 12.92
C ARG A 143 28.12 -4.43 11.48
N LYS A 144 27.33 -3.68 10.70
CA LYS A 144 27.07 -3.90 9.28
C LYS A 144 27.36 -2.60 8.55
N ILE A 145 28.19 -2.66 7.50
CA ILE A 145 28.52 -1.52 6.66
C ILE A 145 27.27 -1.13 5.85
N ARG A 146 26.97 0.17 5.82
CA ARG A 146 25.86 0.74 5.05
C ARG A 146 26.39 1.81 4.12
N TYR A 147 25.97 1.75 2.87
CA TYR A 147 26.32 2.73 1.86
C TYR A 147 25.29 3.86 1.86
N ASP A 148 25.21 4.57 2.99
CA ASP A 148 24.33 5.73 3.17
C ASP A 148 25.14 7.03 3.05
N VAL A 149 24.70 7.97 2.22
CA VAL A 149 25.35 9.27 2.06
C VAL A 149 25.10 10.14 3.28
N HIS A 150 26.15 10.46 4.04
CA HIS A 150 26.06 11.32 5.21
C HIS A 150 26.30 12.78 4.81
N GLN A 151 25.24 13.60 4.86
CA GLN A 151 25.27 15.00 4.41
C GLN A 151 26.39 15.85 5.04
N LYS A 152 26.74 15.59 6.31
CA LYS A 152 27.83 16.31 7.01
C LYS A 152 29.24 15.92 6.52
N LEU A 153 29.38 14.77 5.88
CA LEU A 153 30.65 14.26 5.35
C LEU A 153 30.80 14.54 3.84
N VAL A 154 29.74 14.98 3.17
CA VAL A 154 29.79 15.42 1.77
C VAL A 154 30.68 16.66 1.71
N ASN A 155 31.64 16.65 0.77
CA ASN A 155 32.63 17.72 0.57
C ASN A 155 33.46 18.05 1.82
N PHE A 156 33.67 17.08 2.74
CA PHE A 156 34.47 17.31 3.93
C PHE A 156 35.93 17.68 3.61
N MET A 157 36.47 17.13 2.52
CA MET A 157 37.80 17.44 2.01
C MET A 157 37.80 17.48 0.50
N ASN A 158 38.64 18.34 -0.06
CA ASN A 158 38.90 18.36 -1.48
C ASN A 158 39.92 17.27 -1.82
N PRO A 159 39.84 16.65 -3.01
CA PRO A 159 40.85 15.69 -3.44
C PRO A 159 42.21 16.39 -3.53
N VAL A 160 43.17 15.95 -2.71
CA VAL A 160 44.56 16.40 -2.79
C VAL A 160 45.28 15.47 -3.74
N GLN A 161 45.85 16.02 -4.81
CA GLN A 161 46.73 15.30 -5.72
C GLN A 161 48.03 15.01 -4.96
N GLN A 162 48.17 13.80 -4.40
CA GLN A 162 49.44 13.32 -3.86
C GLN A 162 50.24 12.70 -5.01
N GLU A 163 50.95 13.53 -5.78
CA GLU A 163 51.80 13.09 -6.89
C GLU A 163 53.18 12.56 -6.42
N ASP A 164 53.48 12.70 -5.12
CA ASP A 164 54.83 12.49 -4.57
C ASP A 164 55.36 11.04 -4.62
N TYR A 165 54.56 10.06 -5.06
CA TYR A 165 54.95 8.62 -5.07
C TYR A 165 54.48 7.84 -6.30
N ILE A 166 54.39 8.48 -7.47
CA ILE A 166 54.33 7.73 -8.73
C ILE A 166 55.74 7.24 -9.05
N ILE A 167 56.15 6.16 -8.39
CA ILE A 167 57.36 5.43 -8.74
C ILE A 167 57.13 4.86 -10.14
N ASP A 168 57.96 5.25 -11.11
CA ASP A 168 57.96 4.64 -12.43
C ASP A 168 58.08 3.11 -12.30
N GLY A 169 57.12 2.40 -12.88
CA GLY A 169 57.03 0.94 -12.76
C GLY A 169 56.30 0.42 -11.51
N ARG A 170 55.64 1.26 -10.69
CA ARG A 170 54.80 0.81 -9.54
C ARG A 170 53.85 -0.32 -9.91
N ILE A 171 53.22 -0.23 -11.08
CA ILE A 171 52.28 -1.25 -11.57
C ILE A 171 52.99 -2.58 -11.77
N GLN A 172 54.18 -2.56 -12.36
CA GLN A 172 55.00 -3.77 -12.60
C GLN A 172 55.49 -4.37 -11.28
N ILE A 173 55.92 -3.52 -10.34
CA ILE A 173 56.32 -3.96 -9.00
C ILE A 173 55.13 -4.67 -8.33
N VAL A 174 53.96 -4.03 -8.26
CA VAL A 174 52.75 -4.61 -7.63
C VAL A 174 52.34 -5.93 -8.28
N GLN A 175 52.43 -6.03 -9.61
CA GLN A 175 52.15 -7.27 -10.33
C GLN A 175 53.14 -8.39 -9.98
N ASN A 176 54.39 -8.03 -9.73
CA ASN A 176 55.47 -8.97 -9.40
C ASN A 176 55.60 -9.29 -7.90
N ILE A 177 54.90 -8.59 -6.99
CA ILE A 177 55.01 -8.80 -5.52
C ILE A 177 54.80 -10.25 -5.11
N PHE A 178 53.88 -10.96 -5.77
CA PHE A 178 53.54 -12.34 -5.44
C PHE A 178 53.91 -13.33 -6.55
N GLY A 179 54.86 -12.97 -7.41
CA GLY A 179 55.36 -13.86 -8.48
C GLY A 179 54.41 -14.00 -9.68
N GLY A 180 53.57 -12.99 -9.93
CA GLY A 180 52.59 -13.01 -11.01
C GLY A 180 53.20 -12.69 -12.38
N ASN A 181 53.70 -13.70 -13.08
CA ASN A 181 53.93 -13.60 -14.52
C ASN A 181 52.58 -13.50 -15.25
N LYS A 182 52.11 -12.29 -15.57
CA LYS A 182 50.99 -12.14 -16.52
C LYS A 182 51.45 -12.64 -17.89
N LYS A 183 50.81 -13.69 -18.40
CA LYS A 183 50.79 -13.96 -19.84
C LYS A 183 49.91 -12.89 -20.47
N ASP A 184 50.44 -12.18 -21.47
CA ASP A 184 49.68 -11.23 -22.27
C ASP A 184 48.59 -11.97 -23.06
N ASN A 185 47.40 -12.13 -22.46
CA ASN A 185 46.22 -12.59 -23.16
C ASN A 185 45.66 -11.41 -23.98
N ASN A 186 46.28 -11.16 -25.13
CA ASN A 186 45.83 -10.18 -26.14
C ASN A 186 44.64 -10.68 -27.01
N ASP A 187 43.90 -11.71 -26.57
CA ASP A 187 42.88 -12.35 -27.40
C ASP A 187 41.42 -11.98 -27.07
N ASP A 188 41.14 -11.33 -25.95
CA ASP A 188 39.73 -11.08 -25.53
C ASP A 188 39.15 -9.73 -26.02
N ASP A 189 39.98 -8.77 -26.42
CA ASP A 189 39.52 -7.43 -26.89
C ASP A 189 39.01 -7.40 -28.35
N LYS A 190 39.18 -8.49 -29.11
CA LYS A 190 38.68 -8.57 -30.49
C LYS A 190 37.22 -9.04 -30.59
N ASN A 191 36.64 -9.59 -29.52
CA ASN A 191 35.31 -10.18 -29.56
C ASN A 191 34.18 -9.24 -29.10
N ILE A 192 34.51 -8.11 -28.46
CA ILE A 192 33.53 -7.12 -28.02
C ILE A 192 33.20 -6.13 -29.15
N LYS A 193 34.18 -5.71 -29.97
CA LYS A 193 33.97 -4.74 -31.06
C LYS A 193 33.20 -5.26 -32.29
N LYS A 194 32.91 -6.57 -32.36
CA LYS A 194 32.14 -7.15 -33.48
C LYS A 194 30.63 -7.23 -33.23
N LYS A 195 30.17 -7.15 -31.98
CA LYS A 195 28.73 -7.23 -31.68
C LYS A 195 27.99 -5.90 -31.81
N ASP A 196 28.66 -4.79 -31.60
CA ASP A 196 28.00 -3.47 -31.54
C ASP A 196 27.88 -2.76 -32.91
N ASN A 197 28.34 -3.37 -34.02
CA ASN A 197 28.39 -2.73 -35.35
C ASN A 197 27.50 -3.41 -36.41
N GLN A 198 26.58 -4.30 -36.04
CA GLN A 198 25.77 -5.09 -36.99
C GLN A 198 24.26 -5.12 -36.69
N GLU A 199 23.69 -4.17 -35.92
CA GLU A 199 22.24 -4.18 -35.65
C GLU A 199 21.45 -2.89 -35.96
N ASP A 200 22.05 -1.79 -36.44
CA ASP A 200 21.32 -0.51 -36.61
C ASP A 200 21.35 0.12 -38.02
N ILE A 201 21.24 -0.67 -39.08
CA ILE A 201 20.90 -0.15 -40.42
C ILE A 201 20.05 -1.20 -41.14
N ASP A 202 18.72 -1.17 -41.01
CA ASP A 202 17.81 -1.74 -42.03
C ASP A 202 16.31 -1.40 -41.87
N ASP A 203 15.88 -0.45 -41.02
CA ASP A 203 14.46 -0.03 -40.98
C ASP A 203 14.29 1.50 -41.04
N ILE A 204 14.61 2.09 -42.19
CA ILE A 204 13.94 3.31 -42.68
C ILE A 204 13.52 3.04 -44.12
N GLU A 205 12.31 2.52 -44.32
CA GLU A 205 11.58 2.70 -45.56
C GLU A 205 10.22 3.32 -45.28
N ILE A 206 10.05 4.49 -45.89
CA ILE A 206 8.85 5.32 -45.97
C ILE A 206 7.82 4.58 -46.83
N ILE A 207 6.66 4.24 -46.25
CA ILE A 207 5.30 4.46 -46.81
C ILE A 207 4.34 4.65 -45.63
#